data_AF-A0A932SX02-F1
#
_entry.id   AF-A0A932SX02-F1
#
_cell.length_a   1.000
_cell.length_b   1.000
_cell.length_c   1.000
_cell.angle_alpha   90.00
_cell.angle_beta   90.00
_cell.angle_gamma   90.00
#
_symmetry.space_group_name_H-M   'P 1'
#
loop_
_entity.id
_entity.type
_entity.pdbx_description
1 polymer ?
#
loop_
_entity_poly.entity_id
_entity_poly.type
_entity_poly.pdbx_seq_one_letter_code
_entity_poly.pdbx_strand_id
1 'polypeptide(L)'
;VRELGFKGLVHDSNWATADPEVFGPLEKLSYSAGDFLDRHGYFECNHKGDDAAWSVRNGHTYSDRSALRFDPVEPGKPKQFVHPVMDPHYGERPSMISETTFTRPNRYRSEAPLYFAAYGALQDSDCIVHFAFDGASWRVKPRFWMQQWTLATPAMLGQFPAAALLYRKGFVSTGAVVAEVRLNNGDLARLRGTPLPQDAAFDELRLKDVPQNSEVKPGQRLDPLLHYAGRAHVTFSSEPGSVKLSDLKPFVDRQAQTVSSTTGELKLDYGKGLLTINAPRAQGASGGLSEAGKIDLADLTITSDLDLVHIIAVPLDDQPLATSRRILLQVMSEERTSGFRTEAASATTKRITEIGRDPWQVKRLSGSVSFKRRDAAKLKVTSLDFAGRKGEVVGTAKEIALQPTTLYYLIE
;
A
#
# COMPACT_ATOMS: atom_id res chain seq x y z
N VAL A 1 4.83 -31.54 -16.27
CA VAL A 1 5.23 -30.53 -17.28
C VAL A 1 6.75 -30.40 -17.47
N ARG A 2 7.55 -30.43 -16.39
CA ARG A 2 9.03 -30.37 -16.47
C ARG A 2 9.64 -31.54 -17.25
N GLU A 3 9.16 -32.76 -17.00
CA GLU A 3 9.57 -33.97 -17.74
C GLU A 3 9.27 -33.90 -19.24
N LEU A 4 8.32 -33.06 -19.65
CA LEU A 4 7.99 -32.79 -21.06
C LEU A 4 8.90 -31.71 -21.70
N GLY A 5 9.91 -31.23 -20.99
CA GLY A 5 10.87 -30.23 -21.47
C GLY A 5 10.45 -28.76 -21.29
N PHE A 6 9.35 -28.46 -20.59
CA PHE A 6 8.93 -27.08 -20.34
C PHE A 6 9.89 -26.33 -19.40
N LYS A 7 10.38 -25.16 -19.82
CA LYS A 7 11.37 -24.35 -19.09
C LYS A 7 10.86 -23.01 -18.56
N GLY A 8 9.61 -22.63 -18.85
CA GLY A 8 9.03 -21.38 -18.35
C GLY A 8 8.66 -21.46 -16.87
N LEU A 9 8.31 -20.34 -16.25
CA LEU A 9 7.76 -20.36 -14.90
C LEU A 9 6.38 -21.05 -14.89
N VAL A 10 6.14 -21.86 -13.88
CA VAL A 10 4.87 -22.54 -13.60
C VAL A 10 4.34 -21.96 -12.30
N HIS A 11 3.09 -21.52 -12.35
CA HIS A 11 2.36 -21.06 -11.21
C HIS A 11 0.97 -21.71 -11.23
N ASP A 12 0.47 -22.09 -10.06
CA ASP A 12 -0.69 -22.95 -9.92
C ASP A 12 -2.01 -22.17 -9.93
N SER A 13 -2.24 -21.27 -8.97
CA SER A 13 -3.43 -20.40 -8.91
C SER A 13 -3.21 -19.22 -7.96
N ASN A 14 -3.92 -18.12 -8.21
CA ASN A 14 -3.79 -16.85 -7.50
C ASN A 14 -5.11 -16.36 -6.90
N TRP A 15 -6.17 -17.15 -7.04
CA TRP A 15 -7.53 -16.75 -6.69
C TRP A 15 -7.87 -17.01 -5.21
N ALA A 16 -8.99 -16.43 -4.77
CA ALA A 16 -9.44 -16.56 -3.40
C ALA A 16 -10.20 -17.89 -3.17
N THR A 17 -9.99 -18.45 -1.99
CA THR A 17 -10.71 -19.63 -1.52
C THR A 17 -12.02 -19.27 -0.78
N ALA A 18 -12.84 -20.27 -0.50
CA ALA A 18 -14.10 -20.10 0.24
C ALA A 18 -13.89 -19.74 1.73
N ASP A 19 -12.78 -20.19 2.32
CA ASP A 19 -12.41 -19.92 3.71
C ASP A 19 -10.89 -19.74 3.83
N PRO A 20 -10.38 -18.49 3.97
CA PRO A 20 -8.94 -18.24 4.05
C PRO A 20 -8.26 -18.81 5.30
N GLU A 21 -9.00 -19.13 6.36
CA GLU A 21 -8.46 -19.78 7.56
C GLU A 21 -8.26 -21.27 7.33
N VAL A 22 -9.27 -21.95 6.79
CA VAL A 22 -9.27 -23.41 6.65
C VAL A 22 -8.66 -23.87 5.33
N PHE A 23 -9.11 -23.30 4.20
CA PHE A 23 -8.70 -23.72 2.87
C PHE A 23 -7.52 -22.92 2.32
N GLY A 24 -7.29 -21.70 2.82
CA GLY A 24 -6.15 -20.86 2.43
C GLY A 24 -4.79 -21.57 2.54
N PRO A 25 -4.43 -22.16 3.70
CA PRO A 25 -3.16 -22.87 3.83
C PRO A 25 -3.09 -24.16 2.98
N LEU A 26 -4.23 -24.80 2.68
CA LEU A 26 -4.26 -25.97 1.77
C LEU A 26 -3.98 -25.58 0.32
N GLU A 27 -4.51 -24.43 -0.12
CA GLU A 27 -4.15 -23.86 -1.43
C GLU A 27 -2.67 -23.50 -1.48
N LYS A 28 -2.13 -22.80 -0.46
CA LYS A 28 -0.69 -22.48 -0.45
C LYS A 28 0.19 -23.73 -0.39
N LEU A 29 -0.26 -24.79 0.26
CA LEU A 29 0.41 -26.09 0.23
C LEU A 29 0.36 -26.71 -1.18
N SER A 30 -0.77 -26.70 -1.87
CA SER A 30 -0.86 -27.24 -3.22
C SER A 30 -0.05 -26.41 -4.23
N TYR A 31 0.02 -25.08 -4.03
CA TYR A 31 0.78 -24.15 -4.86
C TYR A 31 2.29 -24.28 -4.70
N SER A 32 2.71 -25.03 -3.69
CA SER A 32 4.13 -25.32 -3.46
C SER A 32 4.76 -26.21 -4.55
N ALA A 33 3.93 -26.76 -5.45
CA ALA A 33 4.38 -27.47 -6.65
C ALA A 33 4.87 -26.53 -7.77
N GLY A 34 4.39 -25.29 -7.80
CA GLY A 34 4.85 -24.22 -8.70
C GLY A 34 6.20 -23.60 -8.29
N ASP A 35 6.70 -22.71 -9.13
CA ASP A 35 7.99 -22.03 -8.93
C ASP A 35 7.89 -20.81 -8.00
N PHE A 36 6.68 -20.25 -7.81
CA PHE A 36 6.42 -19.12 -6.92
C PHE A 36 4.98 -19.17 -6.38
N LEU A 37 4.76 -18.50 -5.25
CA LEU A 37 3.46 -18.41 -4.61
C LEU A 37 2.82 -17.08 -4.97
N ASP A 38 1.60 -17.12 -5.48
CA ASP A 38 0.90 -15.92 -5.94
C ASP A 38 -0.38 -15.67 -5.15
N ARG A 39 -0.86 -14.44 -5.21
CA ARG A 39 -2.21 -14.07 -4.78
C ARG A 39 -2.67 -12.77 -5.44
N HIS A 40 -3.98 -12.63 -5.58
CA HIS A 40 -4.59 -11.36 -5.89
C HIS A 40 -5.06 -10.65 -4.61
N GLY A 41 -5.23 -9.33 -4.70
CA GLY A 41 -5.86 -8.58 -3.63
C GLY A 41 -6.26 -7.18 -4.07
N TYR A 42 -7.55 -6.87 -3.97
CA TYR A 42 -8.06 -5.54 -4.28
C TYR A 42 -8.47 -4.82 -3.02
N PHE A 43 -8.21 -3.52 -2.98
CA PHE A 43 -8.76 -2.65 -1.95
C PHE A 43 -9.95 -1.90 -2.53
N GLU A 44 -11.13 -2.44 -2.26
CA GLU A 44 -12.40 -1.90 -2.74
C GLU A 44 -13.08 -1.04 -1.68
N CYS A 45 -13.88 -0.10 -2.15
CA CYS A 45 -14.75 0.71 -1.32
C CYS A 45 -16.20 0.20 -1.35
N ASN A 46 -17.12 0.86 -0.65
CA ASN A 46 -18.54 0.47 -0.56
C ASN A 46 -19.32 0.69 -1.86
N HIS A 47 -18.80 0.29 -3.02
CA HIS A 47 -19.38 0.56 -4.33
C HIS A 47 -20.53 -0.40 -4.63
N LYS A 48 -21.74 0.13 -4.83
CA LYS A 48 -22.98 -0.63 -5.03
C LYS A 48 -23.73 -0.12 -6.26
N GLY A 49 -24.35 -1.04 -6.99
CA GLY A 49 -25.09 -0.80 -8.24
C GLY A 49 -25.07 -2.02 -9.15
N ASP A 50 -25.83 -1.96 -10.24
CA ASP A 50 -25.82 -3.01 -11.25
C ASP A 50 -24.42 -3.12 -11.86
N ASP A 51 -23.88 -4.34 -12.00
CA ASP A 51 -22.54 -4.57 -12.55
C ASP A 51 -21.41 -3.81 -11.83
N ALA A 52 -21.60 -3.48 -10.54
CA ALA A 52 -20.62 -2.75 -9.74
C ALA A 52 -19.36 -3.57 -9.39
N ALA A 53 -19.27 -4.85 -9.78
CA ALA A 53 -18.04 -5.63 -9.65
C ALA A 53 -16.98 -5.29 -10.71
N TRP A 54 -17.37 -4.66 -11.83
CA TRP A 54 -16.45 -4.37 -12.94
C TRP A 54 -16.66 -3.01 -13.59
N SER A 55 -17.73 -2.28 -13.26
CA SER A 55 -18.04 -0.99 -13.86
C SER A 55 -18.47 0.08 -12.86
N VAL A 56 -18.11 1.34 -13.14
CA VAL A 56 -18.62 2.53 -12.45
C VAL A 56 -19.58 3.25 -13.39
N ARG A 57 -20.82 3.51 -12.93
CA ARG A 57 -21.88 4.14 -13.74
C ARG A 57 -22.61 5.24 -12.98
N ASN A 58 -23.30 6.11 -13.70
CA ASN A 58 -24.28 7.02 -13.11
C ASN A 58 -25.35 6.20 -12.38
N GLY A 59 -25.80 6.70 -11.22
CA GLY A 59 -26.75 6.02 -10.34
C GLY A 59 -26.10 5.11 -9.29
N HIS A 60 -24.87 4.63 -9.48
CA HIS A 60 -24.17 3.81 -8.48
C HIS A 60 -23.90 4.61 -7.20
N THR A 61 -23.81 3.93 -6.07
CA THR A 61 -23.48 4.53 -4.78
C THR A 61 -22.15 4.04 -4.25
N TYR A 62 -21.44 4.87 -3.48
CA TYR A 62 -20.18 4.49 -2.86
C TYR A 62 -19.86 5.28 -1.59
N SER A 63 -18.94 4.75 -0.79
CA SER A 63 -18.33 5.44 0.36
C SER A 63 -16.82 5.38 0.20
N ASP A 64 -16.12 6.48 0.46
CA ASP A 64 -14.66 6.49 0.48
C ASP A 64 -14.14 5.77 1.74
N ARG A 65 -12.98 5.12 1.63
CA ARG A 65 -12.29 4.50 2.77
C ARG A 65 -10.79 4.53 2.57
N SER A 66 -10.04 4.78 3.65
CA SER A 66 -8.57 4.81 3.62
C SER A 66 -7.99 3.48 4.08
N ALA A 67 -6.99 2.99 3.35
CA ALA A 67 -6.17 1.86 3.78
C ALA A 67 -5.29 2.24 4.97
N LEU A 68 -4.83 3.50 5.01
CA LEU A 68 -4.00 4.02 6.09
C LEU A 68 -4.74 4.11 7.42
N ARG A 69 -6.08 4.23 7.41
CA ARG A 69 -6.90 4.20 8.63
C ARG A 69 -7.49 2.84 8.97
N PHE A 70 -7.28 1.84 8.12
CA PHE A 70 -8.03 0.57 8.19
C PHE A 70 -9.55 0.78 8.21
N ASP A 71 -10.04 1.82 7.53
CA ASP A 71 -11.48 2.09 7.45
C ASP A 71 -12.18 0.84 6.88
N PRO A 72 -13.35 0.43 7.39
CA PRO A 72 -14.09 -0.73 6.87
C PRO A 72 -14.63 -0.52 5.45
N VAL A 73 -15.01 -1.61 4.76
CA VAL A 73 -15.79 -1.52 3.51
C VAL A 73 -17.07 -0.74 3.77
N GLU A 74 -17.88 -1.17 4.74
CA GLU A 74 -19.14 -0.51 5.08
C GLU A 74 -18.92 0.53 6.19
N PRO A 75 -19.30 1.80 6.01
CA PRO A 75 -19.14 2.84 7.03
C PRO A 75 -19.79 2.47 8.36
N GLY A 76 -19.11 2.78 9.46
CA GLY A 76 -19.60 2.52 10.81
C GLY A 76 -19.37 1.09 11.33
N LYS A 77 -18.77 0.21 10.52
CA LYS A 77 -18.25 -1.08 11.00
C LYS A 77 -16.88 -0.90 11.69
N PRO A 78 -16.40 -1.90 12.46
CA PRO A 78 -15.07 -1.82 13.05
C PRO A 78 -13.96 -1.83 11.98
N LYS A 79 -12.75 -1.39 12.35
CA LYS A 79 -11.60 -1.36 11.43
C LYS A 79 -11.28 -2.73 10.85
N GLN A 80 -10.86 -2.76 9.59
CA GLN A 80 -10.44 -3.97 8.87
C GLN A 80 -8.91 -3.96 8.71
N PHE A 81 -8.21 -4.74 9.53
CA PHE A 81 -6.74 -4.72 9.57
C PHE A 81 -6.09 -5.55 8.47
N VAL A 82 -6.73 -6.63 8.02
CA VAL A 82 -6.20 -7.47 6.94
C VAL A 82 -6.32 -6.73 5.61
N HIS A 83 -5.20 -6.62 4.91
CA HIS A 83 -5.08 -5.78 3.74
C HIS A 83 -4.31 -6.46 2.60
N PRO A 84 -4.64 -6.18 1.32
CA PRO A 84 -3.95 -6.69 0.14
C PRO A 84 -2.43 -6.50 0.06
N VAL A 85 -1.77 -5.77 0.95
CA VAL A 85 -0.30 -5.66 0.96
C VAL A 85 0.36 -6.72 1.83
N MET A 86 -0.40 -7.39 2.71
CA MET A 86 0.14 -8.40 3.60
C MET A 86 0.59 -9.61 2.82
N ASP A 87 1.84 -10.03 3.01
CA ASP A 87 2.47 -11.05 2.20
C ASP A 87 3.28 -12.01 3.10
N PRO A 88 2.64 -13.07 3.65
CA PRO A 88 3.34 -14.14 4.35
C PRO A 88 4.17 -14.96 3.35
N HIS A 89 5.42 -15.25 3.71
CA HIS A 89 6.32 -16.06 2.89
C HIS A 89 6.10 -17.55 3.18
N TYR A 90 5.93 -18.38 2.16
CA TYR A 90 5.67 -19.81 2.31
C TYR A 90 6.91 -20.65 1.94
N GLY A 91 7.68 -21.05 2.95
CA GLY A 91 8.98 -21.67 2.80
C GLY A 91 9.98 -20.71 2.15
N GLU A 92 10.89 -21.23 1.33
CA GLU A 92 11.91 -20.46 0.59
C GLU A 92 11.44 -20.07 -0.82
N ARG A 93 10.13 -20.07 -1.06
CA ARG A 93 9.58 -19.77 -2.39
C ARG A 93 9.38 -18.26 -2.56
N PRO A 94 9.67 -17.72 -3.76
CA PRO A 94 9.33 -16.34 -4.06
C PRO A 94 7.83 -16.08 -3.87
N SER A 95 7.49 -14.90 -3.33
CA SER A 95 6.12 -14.45 -3.16
C SER A 95 5.77 -13.33 -4.12
N MET A 96 4.61 -13.48 -4.76
CA MET A 96 4.10 -12.54 -5.76
C MET A 96 2.68 -12.11 -5.41
N ILE A 97 2.40 -10.82 -5.61
CA ILE A 97 1.06 -10.27 -5.73
C ILE A 97 0.89 -9.88 -7.20
N SER A 98 0.50 -10.83 -8.05
CA SER A 98 0.39 -10.63 -9.50
C SER A 98 -0.78 -9.75 -9.93
N GLU A 99 -1.70 -9.46 -9.02
CA GLU A 99 -2.79 -8.53 -9.28
C GLU A 99 -3.23 -7.79 -8.02
N THR A 100 -3.03 -6.46 -8.01
CA THR A 100 -3.56 -5.59 -6.96
C THR A 100 -3.93 -4.22 -7.47
N THR A 101 -4.97 -3.60 -6.89
CA THR A 101 -5.20 -2.16 -7.03
C THR A 101 -6.14 -1.66 -5.94
N PHE A 102 -6.08 -0.37 -5.67
CA PHE A 102 -7.16 0.33 -4.99
C PHE A 102 -8.16 0.77 -6.05
N THR A 103 -9.45 0.50 -5.87
CA THR A 103 -10.43 0.66 -6.95
C THR A 103 -11.08 2.05 -6.94
N ARG A 104 -11.49 2.53 -8.12
CA ARG A 104 -12.45 3.65 -8.21
C ARG A 104 -13.83 3.17 -7.75
N PRO A 105 -14.69 4.08 -7.27
CA PRO A 105 -14.56 5.55 -7.20
C PRO A 105 -13.88 6.10 -5.93
N ASN A 106 -13.15 5.28 -5.17
CA ASN A 106 -12.52 5.69 -3.91
C ASN A 106 -11.47 6.81 -4.12
N ARG A 107 -11.62 7.95 -3.43
CA ARG A 107 -10.65 9.06 -3.48
C ARG A 107 -9.27 8.66 -2.92
N TYR A 108 -9.23 7.75 -1.95
CA TYR A 108 -8.01 7.27 -1.30
C TYR A 108 -7.20 6.29 -2.15
N ARG A 109 -7.61 6.05 -3.41
CA ARG A 109 -6.84 5.22 -4.34
C ARG A 109 -5.39 5.69 -4.50
N SER A 110 -5.12 6.98 -4.35
CA SER A 110 -3.78 7.56 -4.39
C SER A 110 -2.85 7.07 -3.28
N GLU A 111 -3.35 6.46 -2.21
CA GLU A 111 -2.52 5.84 -1.18
C GLU A 111 -1.73 4.64 -1.72
N ALA A 112 -2.25 3.95 -2.73
CA ALA A 112 -1.76 2.64 -3.15
C ALA A 112 -0.26 2.60 -3.52
N PRO A 113 0.29 3.47 -4.40
CA PRO A 113 1.66 3.28 -4.89
C PRO A 113 2.73 3.32 -3.80
N LEU A 114 2.67 4.31 -2.90
CA LEU A 114 3.62 4.40 -1.79
C LEU A 114 3.37 3.33 -0.73
N TYR A 115 2.10 3.03 -0.46
CA TYR A 115 1.72 2.02 0.51
C TYR A 115 2.23 0.62 0.12
N PHE A 116 2.02 0.21 -1.13
CA PHE A 116 2.56 -1.06 -1.64
C PHE A 116 4.09 -1.04 -1.74
N ALA A 117 4.70 0.05 -2.18
CA ALA A 117 6.15 0.12 -2.28
C ALA A 117 6.83 0.01 -0.91
N ALA A 118 6.33 0.72 0.11
CA ALA A 118 6.88 0.73 1.45
C ALA A 118 6.72 -0.63 2.15
N TYR A 119 5.51 -1.19 2.17
CA TYR A 119 5.24 -2.44 2.87
C TYR A 119 5.64 -3.68 2.07
N GLY A 120 5.71 -3.60 0.74
CA GLY A 120 6.32 -4.64 -0.10
C GLY A 120 7.82 -4.75 0.17
N ALA A 121 8.52 -3.62 0.26
CA ALA A 121 9.95 -3.61 0.64
C ALA A 121 10.17 -4.10 2.08
N LEU A 122 9.35 -3.66 3.04
CA LEU A 122 9.41 -4.15 4.41
C LEU A 122 9.20 -5.67 4.48
N GLN A 123 8.23 -6.18 3.73
CA GLN A 123 7.85 -7.59 3.80
C GLN A 123 8.73 -8.51 2.94
N ASP A 124 9.61 -7.95 2.10
CA ASP A 124 10.46 -8.69 1.17
C ASP A 124 9.68 -9.36 0.02
N SER A 125 8.53 -8.81 -0.36
CA SER A 125 7.73 -9.32 -1.48
C SER A 125 8.53 -9.27 -2.78
N ASP A 126 8.64 -10.40 -3.50
CA ASP A 126 9.45 -10.50 -4.73
C ASP A 126 8.81 -9.78 -5.92
N CYS A 127 7.48 -9.69 -5.96
CA CYS A 127 6.79 -8.98 -7.03
C CYS A 127 5.43 -8.42 -6.62
N ILE A 128 5.15 -7.16 -6.98
CA ILE A 128 3.84 -6.52 -6.85
C ILE A 128 3.44 -5.95 -8.20
N VAL A 129 2.33 -6.42 -8.76
CA VAL A 129 1.82 -6.00 -10.06
C VAL A 129 0.51 -5.25 -9.87
N HIS A 130 0.56 -3.94 -10.19
CA HIS A 130 -0.63 -3.10 -10.13
C HIS A 130 -1.52 -3.30 -11.36
N PHE A 131 -2.78 -3.64 -11.14
CA PHE A 131 -3.77 -3.86 -12.18
C PHE A 131 -4.61 -2.60 -12.45
N ALA A 132 -4.97 -2.23 -13.68
CA ALA A 132 -4.57 -2.79 -14.98
C ALA A 132 -4.00 -1.70 -15.89
N PHE A 133 -2.94 -2.01 -16.64
CA PHE A 133 -2.40 -1.14 -17.70
C PHE A 133 -3.34 -1.17 -18.93
N ASP A 134 -4.54 -0.60 -18.77
CA ASP A 134 -5.61 -0.58 -19.78
C ASP A 134 -5.19 0.10 -21.11
N GLY A 135 -4.10 0.84 -21.14
CA GLY A 135 -3.53 1.41 -22.37
C GLY A 135 -2.38 2.37 -22.08
N ALA A 136 -1.59 2.67 -23.11
CA ALA A 136 -0.38 3.50 -22.99
C ALA A 136 -0.63 5.02 -22.85
N SER A 137 -1.91 5.45 -22.89
CA SER A 137 -2.29 6.86 -22.81
C SER A 137 -3.00 7.17 -21.49
N TRP A 138 -2.75 8.36 -20.93
CA TRP A 138 -3.44 8.92 -19.76
C TRP A 138 -4.88 9.35 -20.07
N ARG A 139 -5.68 8.45 -20.63
CA ARG A 139 -7.07 8.69 -20.97
C ARG A 139 -7.95 8.08 -19.91
N VAL A 140 -8.89 8.86 -19.42
CA VAL A 140 -10.13 8.32 -18.87
C VAL A 140 -10.77 7.53 -20.02
N LYS A 141 -11.15 6.27 -19.78
CA LYS A 141 -11.96 5.51 -20.75
C LYS A 141 -13.44 5.46 -20.35
N PRO A 142 -14.18 6.58 -20.20
CA PRO A 142 -15.61 6.48 -20.01
C PRO A 142 -16.27 6.30 -21.38
N ARG A 143 -17.02 5.20 -21.55
CA ARG A 143 -18.09 5.15 -22.55
C ARG A 143 -19.40 5.33 -21.82
N PHE A 144 -20.24 4.30 -21.82
CA PHE A 144 -21.43 4.21 -20.96
C PHE A 144 -21.10 3.95 -19.47
N TRP A 145 -19.84 3.62 -19.18
CA TRP A 145 -19.32 3.31 -17.85
C TRP A 145 -17.81 3.56 -17.79
N MET A 146 -17.24 3.64 -16.58
CA MET A 146 -15.80 3.81 -16.31
C MET A 146 -15.20 2.57 -15.63
N GLN A 147 -14.00 2.18 -16.04
CA GLN A 147 -13.24 1.08 -15.42
C GLN A 147 -12.78 1.41 -14.00
N GLN A 148 -12.90 0.43 -13.11
CA GLN A 148 -12.52 0.57 -11.71
C GLN A 148 -11.00 0.56 -11.50
N TRP A 149 -10.27 -0.15 -12.36
CA TRP A 149 -8.88 -0.53 -12.12
C TRP A 149 -7.85 0.25 -12.94
N THR A 150 -8.24 1.20 -13.80
CA THR A 150 -7.27 1.84 -14.72
C THR A 150 -6.05 2.40 -14.02
N LEU A 151 -4.88 1.84 -14.38
CA LEU A 151 -3.58 2.14 -13.82
C LEU A 151 -3.00 3.44 -14.37
N ALA A 152 -3.25 3.76 -15.65
CA ALA A 152 -2.67 4.90 -16.36
C ALA A 152 -3.29 6.25 -15.96
N THR A 153 -3.20 6.59 -14.68
CA THR A 153 -3.80 7.78 -14.08
C THR A 153 -2.86 8.45 -13.07
N PRO A 154 -2.96 9.79 -12.88
CA PRO A 154 -2.01 10.54 -12.05
C PRO A 154 -1.81 9.98 -10.63
N ALA A 155 -2.87 9.55 -9.95
CA ALA A 155 -2.82 8.98 -8.62
C ALA A 155 -2.16 7.60 -8.56
N MET A 156 -2.00 6.91 -9.69
CA MET A 156 -1.35 5.60 -9.74
C MET A 156 0.01 5.69 -10.44
N LEU A 157 0.07 5.62 -11.77
CA LEU A 157 1.34 5.71 -12.52
C LEU A 157 2.12 7.00 -12.26
N GLY A 158 1.43 8.11 -11.96
CA GLY A 158 2.09 9.38 -11.65
C GLY A 158 2.91 9.35 -10.35
N GLN A 159 2.81 8.27 -9.57
CA GLN A 159 3.62 8.08 -8.37
C GLN A 159 4.73 7.04 -8.53
N PHE A 160 4.78 6.33 -9.66
CA PHE A 160 5.70 5.22 -9.87
C PHE A 160 7.18 5.63 -9.95
N PRO A 161 7.59 6.81 -10.44
CA PRO A 161 9.00 7.18 -10.47
C PRO A 161 9.70 7.03 -9.11
N ALA A 162 9.12 7.58 -8.03
CA ALA A 162 9.68 7.42 -6.69
C ALA A 162 9.33 6.07 -6.05
N ALA A 163 8.09 5.59 -6.19
CA ALA A 163 7.65 4.34 -5.57
C ALA A 163 8.41 3.11 -6.10
N ALA A 164 8.69 3.07 -7.41
CA ALA A 164 9.45 1.99 -8.03
C ALA A 164 10.92 1.99 -7.61
N LEU A 165 11.54 3.16 -7.43
CA LEU A 165 12.90 3.25 -6.87
C LEU A 165 12.91 2.78 -5.42
N LEU A 166 11.94 3.23 -4.61
CA LEU A 166 11.82 2.83 -3.21
C LEU A 166 11.76 1.31 -3.07
N TYR A 167 10.85 0.68 -3.82
CA TYR A 167 10.65 -0.77 -3.77
C TYR A 167 11.81 -1.54 -4.40
N ARG A 168 12.13 -1.29 -5.67
CA ARG A 168 13.07 -2.13 -6.44
C ARG A 168 14.53 -1.98 -6.00
N LYS A 169 14.90 -0.89 -5.34
CA LYS A 169 16.25 -0.68 -4.80
C LYS A 169 16.34 -0.89 -3.28
N GLY A 170 15.26 -1.31 -2.63
CA GLY A 170 15.23 -1.50 -1.17
C GLY A 170 15.62 -0.24 -0.42
N PHE A 171 15.03 0.90 -0.76
CA PHE A 171 15.30 2.15 -0.03
C PHE A 171 14.64 2.16 1.35
N VAL A 172 13.61 1.33 1.54
CA VAL A 172 13.16 0.82 2.83
C VAL A 172 13.78 -0.56 3.03
N SER A 173 14.34 -0.79 4.20
CA SER A 173 14.98 -2.02 4.61
C SER A 173 13.96 -3.12 4.90
N THR A 174 14.30 -4.36 4.56
CA THR A 174 13.52 -5.55 4.90
C THR A 174 13.37 -5.69 6.42
N GLY A 175 12.15 -5.99 6.88
CA GLY A 175 11.81 -6.15 8.29
C GLY A 175 12.32 -7.46 8.89
N ALA A 176 12.43 -7.49 10.22
CA ALA A 176 12.69 -8.73 10.95
C ALA A 176 11.52 -9.71 10.80
N VAL A 177 11.82 -11.02 10.86
CA VAL A 177 10.77 -12.04 10.96
C VAL A 177 10.18 -11.98 12.36
N VAL A 178 8.93 -11.54 12.46
CA VAL A 178 8.22 -11.37 13.74
C VAL A 178 7.29 -12.55 14.03
N ALA A 179 6.94 -13.35 13.02
CA ALA A 179 6.16 -14.57 13.17
C ALA A 179 6.74 -15.70 12.33
N GLU A 180 7.05 -16.83 12.96
CA GLU A 180 7.35 -18.10 12.30
C GLU A 180 6.21 -19.08 12.60
N VAL A 181 5.50 -19.50 11.56
CA VAL A 181 4.35 -20.41 11.64
C VAL A 181 4.72 -21.71 10.94
N ARG A 182 4.68 -22.83 11.66
CA ARG A 182 4.80 -24.17 11.09
C ARG A 182 3.43 -24.81 11.07
N LEU A 183 2.94 -25.13 9.87
CA LEU A 183 1.67 -25.81 9.65
C LEU A 183 1.94 -27.30 9.40
N ASN A 184 1.29 -28.15 10.19
CA ASN A 184 1.37 -29.60 10.03
C ASN A 184 0.45 -30.07 8.89
N ASN A 185 1.00 -30.79 7.91
CA ASN A 185 0.24 -31.25 6.73
C ASN A 185 -0.95 -32.15 7.09
N GLY A 186 -0.81 -33.00 8.12
CA GLY A 186 -1.89 -33.85 8.60
C GLY A 186 -3.02 -33.07 9.28
N ASP A 187 -2.68 -32.00 10.02
CA ASP A 187 -3.66 -31.09 10.61
C ASP A 187 -4.40 -30.28 9.54
N LEU A 188 -3.69 -29.81 8.51
CA LEU A 188 -4.31 -29.14 7.36
C LEU A 188 -5.27 -30.08 6.62
N ALA A 189 -4.89 -31.34 6.39
CA ALA A 189 -5.78 -32.34 5.79
C ALA A 189 -7.04 -32.64 6.64
N ARG A 190 -6.97 -32.38 7.96
CA ARG A 190 -8.11 -32.44 8.90
C ARG A 190 -8.81 -31.09 9.09
N LEU A 191 -8.54 -30.12 8.22
CA LEU A 191 -9.20 -28.81 8.19
C LEU A 191 -9.00 -27.98 9.47
N ARG A 192 -7.84 -28.10 10.12
CA ARG A 192 -7.52 -27.32 11.34
C ARG A 192 -7.11 -25.86 11.07
N GLY A 193 -6.85 -25.51 9.81
CA GLY A 193 -6.59 -24.14 9.37
C GLY A 193 -5.25 -23.54 9.78
N THR A 194 -5.15 -22.22 9.64
CA THR A 194 -3.97 -21.41 9.96
C THR A 194 -4.29 -20.32 11.00
N PRO A 195 -3.37 -20.00 11.93
CA PRO A 195 -3.53 -18.86 12.82
C PRO A 195 -3.30 -17.51 12.12
N LEU A 196 -2.88 -17.51 10.84
CA LEU A 196 -2.61 -16.31 10.04
C LEU A 196 -3.51 -16.25 8.79
N PRO A 197 -4.84 -16.19 8.93
CA PRO A 197 -5.75 -16.11 7.79
C PRO A 197 -5.64 -14.75 7.09
N GLN A 198 -5.71 -14.76 5.76
CA GLN A 198 -5.78 -13.54 4.95
C GLN A 198 -7.24 -13.19 4.59
N ASP A 199 -8.15 -13.22 5.57
CA ASP A 199 -9.56 -12.86 5.38
C ASP A 199 -9.88 -11.41 5.78
N ALA A 200 -10.88 -10.82 5.11
CA ALA A 200 -11.41 -9.51 5.50
C ALA A 200 -12.17 -9.53 6.84
N ALA A 201 -12.33 -10.71 7.45
CA ALA A 201 -13.21 -10.91 8.61
C ALA A 201 -12.50 -10.62 9.95
N PHE A 202 -11.22 -10.27 9.96
CA PHE A 202 -10.55 -9.85 11.19
C PHE A 202 -10.89 -8.38 11.53
N ASP A 203 -11.83 -8.19 12.46
CA ASP A 203 -12.29 -6.89 12.94
C ASP A 203 -11.87 -6.60 14.40
N GLU A 204 -12.05 -5.37 14.89
CA GLU A 204 -11.66 -4.98 16.27
C GLU A 204 -12.37 -5.80 17.37
N LEU A 205 -13.51 -6.44 17.08
CA LEU A 205 -14.24 -7.25 18.07
C LEU A 205 -13.53 -8.59 18.34
N ARG A 206 -12.65 -9.02 17.45
CA ARG A 206 -11.82 -10.23 17.56
C ARG A 206 -10.48 -9.97 18.25
N LEU A 207 -10.20 -8.75 18.70
CA LEU A 207 -8.99 -8.41 19.46
C LEU A 207 -8.84 -9.21 20.76
N LYS A 208 -9.95 -9.64 21.36
CA LYS A 208 -9.95 -10.52 22.54
C LYS A 208 -9.32 -11.89 22.27
N ASP A 209 -9.27 -12.32 21.02
CA ASP A 209 -8.76 -13.63 20.60
C ASP A 209 -7.27 -13.56 20.20
N VAL A 210 -6.68 -12.36 20.17
CA VAL A 210 -5.27 -12.12 19.86
C VAL A 210 -4.39 -12.41 21.07
N PRO A 211 -3.32 -13.20 20.92
CA PRO A 211 -2.36 -13.44 22.00
C PRO A 211 -1.68 -12.12 22.38
N GLN A 212 -1.76 -11.74 23.65
CA GLN A 212 -1.11 -10.52 24.17
C GLN A 212 0.39 -10.68 24.44
N ASN A 213 0.89 -11.91 24.37
CA ASN A 213 2.28 -12.28 24.61
C ASN A 213 2.76 -13.23 23.48
N SER A 214 4.04 -13.62 23.50
CA SER A 214 4.63 -14.52 22.51
C SER A 214 4.06 -15.96 22.51
N GLU A 215 3.32 -16.35 23.56
CA GLU A 215 2.61 -17.63 23.60
C GLU A 215 1.30 -17.58 22.82
N VAL A 216 1.20 -18.44 21.80
CA VAL A 216 0.00 -18.61 20.97
C VAL A 216 -0.64 -19.95 21.31
N LYS A 217 -1.88 -19.92 21.80
CA LYS A 217 -2.65 -21.14 22.07
C LYS A 217 -3.28 -21.69 20.78
N PRO A 218 -3.52 -23.01 20.69
CA PRO A 218 -4.25 -23.59 19.57
C PRO A 218 -5.58 -22.87 19.32
N GLY A 219 -5.85 -22.52 18.07
CA GLY A 219 -7.06 -21.81 17.65
C GLY A 219 -7.02 -20.28 17.81
N GLN A 220 -5.92 -19.70 18.32
CA GLN A 220 -5.77 -18.24 18.34
C GLN A 220 -5.26 -17.71 17.01
N ARG A 221 -5.88 -16.63 16.53
CA ARG A 221 -5.41 -15.87 15.37
C ARG A 221 -4.30 -14.91 15.80
N LEU A 222 -3.30 -14.74 14.92
CA LEU A 222 -2.24 -13.76 15.12
C LEU A 222 -2.73 -12.36 14.81
N ASP A 223 -2.10 -11.37 15.44
CA ASP A 223 -2.38 -9.97 15.18
C ASP A 223 -1.99 -9.60 13.74
N PRO A 224 -2.93 -9.23 12.85
CA PRO A 224 -2.58 -8.86 11.48
C PRO A 224 -1.69 -7.62 11.40
N LEU A 225 -1.60 -6.80 12.46
CA LEU A 225 -0.68 -5.66 12.50
C LEU A 225 0.79 -6.08 12.48
N LEU A 226 1.11 -7.36 12.73
CA LEU A 226 2.47 -7.88 12.58
C LEU A 226 3.06 -7.63 11.19
N HIS A 227 2.21 -7.60 10.14
CA HIS A 227 2.64 -7.38 8.75
C HIS A 227 3.09 -5.94 8.47
N TYR A 228 2.73 -4.99 9.33
CA TYR A 228 3.22 -3.62 9.27
C TYR A 228 4.45 -3.40 10.17
N ALA A 229 4.69 -4.32 11.12
CA ALA A 229 5.89 -4.33 11.96
C ALA A 229 7.05 -5.08 11.29
N GLY A 230 6.80 -6.22 10.65
CA GLY A 230 7.83 -7.05 10.05
C GLY A 230 7.25 -8.17 9.19
N ARG A 231 8.01 -9.27 9.06
CA ARG A 231 7.69 -10.39 8.19
C ARG A 231 7.06 -11.56 8.93
N ALA A 232 6.25 -12.33 8.20
CA ALA A 232 5.73 -13.62 8.64
C ALA A 232 6.22 -14.72 7.70
N HIS A 233 6.83 -15.75 8.26
CA HIS A 233 7.27 -16.94 7.53
C HIS A 233 6.38 -18.12 7.91
N VAL A 234 5.83 -18.79 6.92
CA VAL A 234 4.99 -19.98 7.04
C VAL A 234 5.72 -21.16 6.43
N THR A 235 5.77 -22.29 7.12
CA THR A 235 6.39 -23.53 6.62
C THR A 235 5.40 -24.68 6.70
N PHE A 236 5.40 -25.55 5.69
CA PHE A 236 4.62 -26.78 5.68
C PHE A 236 5.52 -27.94 6.11
N SER A 237 5.05 -28.79 7.03
CA SER A 237 5.86 -29.88 7.60
C SER A 237 5.01 -31.07 8.04
N SER A 238 5.64 -32.24 8.21
CA SER A 238 5.07 -33.40 8.90
C SER A 238 5.21 -33.32 10.43
N GLU A 239 6.06 -32.42 10.93
CA GLU A 239 6.27 -32.19 12.37
C GLU A 239 5.08 -31.50 13.03
N PRO A 240 4.93 -31.58 14.37
CA PRO A 240 3.89 -30.84 15.08
C PRO A 240 3.88 -29.35 14.71
N GLY A 241 2.68 -28.82 14.49
CA GLY A 241 2.48 -27.40 14.20
C GLY A 241 2.96 -26.53 15.36
N SER A 242 3.52 -25.37 15.04
CA SER A 242 4.06 -24.45 16.05
C SER A 242 3.97 -23.01 15.58
N VAL A 243 3.81 -22.08 16.52
CA VAL A 243 3.95 -20.65 16.25
C VAL A 243 5.00 -20.08 17.19
N LYS A 244 5.96 -19.35 16.61
CA LYS A 244 6.89 -18.51 17.35
C LYS A 244 6.61 -17.06 16.97
N LEU A 245 6.11 -16.30 17.93
CA LEU A 245 5.75 -14.89 17.77
C LEU A 245 6.71 -14.03 18.58
N SER A 246 7.30 -13.02 17.96
CA SER A 246 8.08 -11.97 18.64
C SER A 246 7.16 -11.04 19.43
N ASP A 247 7.68 -10.38 20.47
CA ASP A 247 6.91 -9.37 21.18
C ASP A 247 6.59 -8.18 20.25
N LEU A 248 5.30 -7.96 19.98
CA LEU A 248 4.83 -6.87 19.13
C LEU A 248 4.58 -5.58 19.90
N LYS A 249 4.57 -5.59 21.23
CA LYS A 249 4.30 -4.39 22.06
C LYS A 249 5.21 -3.20 21.75
N PRO A 250 6.51 -3.36 21.42
CA PRO A 250 7.36 -2.23 21.04
C PRO A 250 6.96 -1.57 19.71
N PHE A 251 6.23 -2.29 18.86
CA PHE A 251 5.92 -1.89 17.49
C PHE A 251 4.46 -1.50 17.31
N VAL A 252 3.53 -2.09 18.08
CA VAL A 252 2.09 -1.90 17.95
C VAL A 252 1.55 -1.23 19.20
N ASP A 253 1.12 0.02 19.07
CA ASP A 253 0.40 0.76 20.11
C ASP A 253 -1.06 0.94 19.69
N ARG A 254 -1.95 0.11 20.26
CA ARG A 254 -3.38 0.14 19.93
C ARG A 254 -4.11 1.33 20.52
N GLN A 255 -3.62 1.89 21.62
CA GLN A 255 -4.23 3.05 22.26
C GLN A 255 -3.93 4.32 21.45
N ALA A 256 -2.67 4.48 21.03
CA ALA A 256 -2.27 5.56 20.14
C ALA A 256 -2.68 5.29 18.67
N GLN A 257 -3.15 4.08 18.36
CA GLN A 257 -3.48 3.64 17.02
C GLN A 257 -2.31 3.76 16.04
N THR A 258 -1.15 3.26 16.46
CA THR A 258 0.08 3.30 15.66
C THR A 258 0.76 1.94 15.51
N VAL A 259 1.44 1.74 14.37
CA VAL A 259 2.36 0.63 14.14
C VAL A 259 3.67 1.16 13.57
N SER A 260 4.80 0.73 14.11
CA SER A 260 6.14 1.04 13.60
C SER A 260 6.83 -0.22 13.09
N SER A 261 7.61 -0.11 12.01
CA SER A 261 8.40 -1.23 11.53
C SER A 261 9.53 -1.59 12.50
N THR A 262 9.95 -2.85 12.47
CA THR A 262 11.13 -3.38 13.17
C THR A 262 12.43 -2.70 12.75
N THR A 263 12.44 -2.07 11.58
CA THR A 263 13.56 -1.25 11.08
C THR A 263 13.55 0.18 11.64
N GLY A 264 12.44 0.64 12.20
CA GLY A 264 12.22 2.03 12.61
C GLY A 264 12.01 3.00 11.44
N GLU A 265 12.02 2.51 10.19
CA GLU A 265 11.93 3.34 8.99
C GLU A 265 10.49 3.64 8.58
N LEU A 266 9.49 2.86 9.02
CA LEU A 266 8.08 3.09 8.73
C LEU A 266 7.30 3.30 10.02
N LYS A 267 6.38 4.27 10.02
CA LYS A 267 5.38 4.45 11.07
C LYS A 267 4.02 4.76 10.47
N LEU A 268 3.03 3.93 10.76
CA LEU A 268 1.64 4.16 10.44
C LEU A 268 0.89 4.63 11.68
N ASP A 269 0.38 5.85 11.65
CA ASP A 269 -0.67 6.32 12.56
C ASP A 269 -2.01 6.09 11.88
N TYR A 270 -2.65 4.96 12.19
CA TYR A 270 -3.93 4.57 11.60
C TYR A 270 -5.14 5.19 12.31
N GLY A 271 -4.91 5.90 13.41
CA GLY A 271 -5.90 6.83 13.97
C GLY A 271 -6.10 8.04 13.06
N LYS A 272 -4.99 8.61 12.56
CA LYS A 272 -4.99 9.79 11.67
C LYS A 272 -4.96 9.45 10.17
N GLY A 273 -4.58 8.23 9.82
CA GLY A 273 -4.40 7.83 8.42
C GLY A 273 -3.13 8.44 7.82
N LEU A 274 -2.02 8.34 8.54
CA LEU A 274 -0.73 8.90 8.15
C LEU A 274 0.35 7.82 8.17
N LEU A 275 0.94 7.56 7.00
CA LEU A 275 2.17 6.79 6.85
C LEU A 275 3.35 7.74 6.76
N THR A 276 4.30 7.58 7.69
CA THR A 276 5.61 8.23 7.66
C THR A 276 6.68 7.24 7.21
N ILE A 277 7.51 7.66 6.25
CA ILE A 277 8.66 6.91 5.74
C ILE A 277 9.91 7.70 6.14
N ASN A 278 10.80 7.12 6.92
CA ASN A 278 11.99 7.74 7.48
C ASN A 278 13.26 6.87 7.30
N ALA A 279 13.49 6.39 6.08
CA ALA A 279 14.66 5.59 5.74
C ALA A 279 15.82 6.48 5.25
N PRO A 280 17.08 6.04 5.34
CA PRO A 280 18.23 6.82 4.85
C PRO A 280 18.13 7.20 3.37
N ARG A 281 17.48 6.38 2.54
CA ARG A 281 17.32 6.60 1.09
C ARG A 281 15.87 6.89 0.67
N ALA A 282 14.95 7.07 1.62
CA ALA A 282 13.58 7.45 1.31
C ALA A 282 12.95 8.14 2.53
N GLN A 283 12.57 9.41 2.37
CA GLN A 283 11.89 10.16 3.44
C GLN A 283 10.67 10.88 2.90
N GLY A 284 9.54 10.74 3.59
CA GLY A 284 8.26 11.20 3.10
C GLY A 284 7.10 10.92 4.03
N ALA A 285 5.92 11.38 3.60
CA ALA A 285 4.66 11.14 4.28
C ALA A 285 3.53 10.92 3.26
N SER A 286 2.57 10.09 3.63
CA SER A 286 1.41 9.73 2.81
C SER A 286 0.16 9.73 3.67
N GLY A 287 -0.89 10.44 3.26
CA GLY A 287 -2.18 10.48 3.95
C GLY A 287 -2.65 11.90 4.31
N GLY A 288 -3.35 12.02 5.44
CA GLY A 288 -3.97 13.27 5.90
C GLY A 288 -3.02 14.24 6.60
N LEU A 289 -2.20 14.96 5.83
CA LEU A 289 -1.16 15.84 6.40
C LEU A 289 -1.73 17.08 7.12
N SER A 290 -2.92 17.56 6.74
CA SER A 290 -3.58 18.68 7.42
C SER A 290 -3.83 18.42 8.90
N GLU A 291 -4.10 17.17 9.27
CA GLU A 291 -4.31 16.76 10.68
C GLU A 291 -3.01 16.41 11.40
N ALA A 292 -1.96 16.05 10.63
CA ALA A 292 -0.65 15.71 11.17
C ALA A 292 0.17 16.94 11.59
N GLY A 293 -0.05 18.08 10.93
CA GLY A 293 0.76 19.28 11.12
C GLY A 293 2.17 19.12 10.53
N LYS A 294 3.18 19.65 11.22
CA LYS A 294 4.58 19.55 10.80
C LYS A 294 5.10 18.13 11.02
N ILE A 295 5.50 17.47 9.93
CA ILE A 295 6.16 16.16 9.98
C ILE A 295 7.67 16.38 9.97
N ASP A 296 8.34 15.90 11.00
CA ASP A 296 9.78 16.06 11.18
C ASP A 296 10.50 14.72 11.04
N LEU A 297 11.25 14.56 9.95
CA LEU A 297 12.01 13.34 9.61
C LEU A 297 13.51 13.57 9.80
N ALA A 298 14.35 12.55 9.56
CA ALA A 298 15.78 12.67 9.85
C ALA A 298 16.47 13.78 9.02
N ASP A 299 16.20 13.84 7.71
CA ASP A 299 16.83 14.77 6.77
C ASP A 299 15.88 15.84 6.23
N LEU A 300 14.57 15.70 6.45
CA LEU A 300 13.59 16.64 5.92
C LEU A 300 12.41 16.93 6.86
N THR A 301 11.81 18.09 6.65
CA THR A 301 10.57 18.53 7.28
C THR A 301 9.51 18.69 6.18
N ILE A 302 8.29 18.25 6.44
CA ILE A 302 7.15 18.37 5.53
C ILE A 302 5.99 19.09 6.23
N THR A 303 5.31 19.96 5.50
CA THR A 303 4.00 20.51 5.90
C THR A 303 3.06 20.51 4.71
N SER A 304 1.76 20.31 4.96
CA SER A 304 0.70 20.48 3.95
C SER A 304 -0.64 20.70 4.66
N ASP A 305 -1.50 21.50 4.06
CA ASP A 305 -2.89 21.75 4.47
C ASP A 305 -3.89 20.81 3.77
N LEU A 306 -3.41 19.81 3.02
CA LEU A 306 -4.24 18.83 2.34
C LEU A 306 -4.64 17.66 3.25
N ASP A 307 -5.91 17.26 3.13
CA ASP A 307 -6.51 16.10 3.79
C ASP A 307 -6.09 14.75 3.16
N LEU A 308 -5.46 14.80 1.98
CA LEU A 308 -4.89 13.65 1.30
C LEU A 308 -3.76 14.10 0.38
N VAL A 309 -2.51 13.78 0.75
CA VAL A 309 -1.32 14.05 -0.05
C VAL A 309 -0.21 13.03 0.22
N HIS A 310 0.63 12.83 -0.77
CA HIS A 310 1.71 11.86 -0.83
C HIS A 310 2.98 12.60 -1.24
N ILE A 311 3.92 12.79 -0.32
CA ILE A 311 5.17 13.53 -0.52
C ILE A 311 6.32 12.57 -0.20
N ILE A 312 7.21 12.34 -1.16
CA ILE A 312 8.36 11.43 -0.98
C ILE A 312 9.59 12.00 -1.67
N ALA A 313 10.73 11.97 -0.97
CA ALA A 313 12.04 12.24 -1.54
C ALA A 313 12.84 10.93 -1.64
N VAL A 314 13.41 10.68 -2.82
CA VAL A 314 14.30 9.53 -3.06
C VAL A 314 15.56 9.97 -3.84
N PRO A 315 16.74 9.41 -3.54
CA PRO A 315 17.96 9.69 -4.29
C PRO A 315 17.91 9.04 -5.68
N LEU A 316 18.54 9.70 -6.65
CA LEU A 316 18.77 9.21 -8.00
C LEU A 316 20.21 8.73 -8.20
N ASP A 317 21.06 8.88 -7.18
CA ASP A 317 22.48 8.51 -7.15
C ASP A 317 22.82 7.42 -6.13
N ASP A 318 21.79 6.75 -5.59
CA ASP A 318 21.87 5.68 -4.57
C ASP A 318 22.56 6.05 -3.25
N GLN A 319 22.82 7.34 -3.00
CA GLN A 319 23.35 7.83 -1.74
C GLN A 319 22.23 8.14 -0.73
N PRO A 320 22.50 8.07 0.59
CA PRO A 320 21.55 8.57 1.59
C PRO A 320 21.10 10.01 1.32
N LEU A 321 19.87 10.36 1.68
CA LEU A 321 19.31 11.71 1.53
C LEU A 321 20.06 12.77 2.36
N ALA A 322 20.93 12.37 3.29
CA ALA A 322 21.87 13.26 3.97
C ALA A 322 23.01 13.76 3.07
N THR A 323 23.41 12.99 2.04
CA THR A 323 24.58 13.27 1.20
C THR A 323 24.34 13.21 -0.32
N SER A 324 23.20 12.69 -0.77
CA SER A 324 22.79 12.63 -2.18
C SER A 324 22.87 13.99 -2.86
N ARG A 325 23.36 14.01 -4.10
CA ARG A 325 23.49 15.20 -4.95
C ARG A 325 22.43 15.24 -6.05
N ARG A 326 21.63 14.18 -6.21
CA ARG A 326 20.51 14.17 -7.16
C ARG A 326 19.33 13.50 -6.49
N ILE A 327 18.30 14.27 -6.18
CA ILE A 327 17.12 13.79 -5.44
C ILE A 327 15.88 14.07 -6.29
N LEU A 328 15.00 13.07 -6.40
CA LEU A 328 13.64 13.25 -6.88
C LEU A 328 12.73 13.49 -5.69
N LEU A 329 12.11 14.66 -5.64
CA LEU A 329 10.96 14.93 -4.78
C LEU A 329 9.70 14.76 -5.61
N GLN A 330 8.82 13.87 -5.18
CA GLN A 330 7.55 13.57 -5.83
C GLN A 330 6.39 13.91 -4.90
N VAL A 331 5.36 14.53 -5.46
CA VAL A 331 4.16 14.98 -4.75
C VAL A 331 2.92 14.57 -5.54
N MET A 332 1.93 14.01 -4.87
CA MET A 332 0.63 13.68 -5.45
C MET A 332 -0.48 13.88 -4.41
N SER A 333 -1.66 14.30 -4.84
CA SER A 333 -2.86 14.37 -4.00
C SER A 333 -3.84 13.27 -4.43
N GLU A 334 -5.04 13.63 -4.84
CA GLU A 334 -6.05 12.75 -5.41
C GLU A 334 -6.36 13.14 -6.84
N GLU A 335 -6.92 12.20 -7.59
CA GLU A 335 -7.36 12.41 -8.96
C GLU A 335 -8.88 12.32 -9.09
N ARG A 336 -9.41 12.90 -10.16
CA ARG A 336 -10.80 12.74 -10.56
C ARG A 336 -10.95 12.93 -12.07
N THR A 337 -11.98 12.37 -12.67
CA THR A 337 -12.33 12.68 -14.06
C THR A 337 -12.90 14.09 -14.17
N SER A 338 -12.69 14.77 -15.30
CA SER A 338 -13.28 16.08 -15.55
C SER A 338 -14.80 15.97 -15.61
N GLY A 339 -15.49 16.76 -14.78
CA GLY A 339 -16.95 16.75 -14.70
C GLY A 339 -17.55 15.62 -13.86
N PHE A 340 -16.75 14.83 -13.13
CA PHE A 340 -17.29 13.88 -12.16
C PHE A 340 -18.15 14.60 -11.12
N ARG A 341 -19.35 14.10 -10.89
CA ARG A 341 -20.30 14.68 -9.92
C ARG A 341 -20.95 13.59 -9.08
N THR A 342 -21.21 13.97 -7.84
CA THR A 342 -21.92 13.14 -6.87
C THR A 342 -22.92 13.98 -6.10
N GLU A 343 -23.95 13.33 -5.59
CA GLU A 343 -24.85 13.87 -4.57
C GLU A 343 -24.83 12.97 -3.32
N ALA A 344 -25.31 13.48 -2.19
CA ALA A 344 -25.43 12.67 -0.98
C ALA A 344 -26.57 11.65 -1.16
N ALA A 345 -26.28 10.36 -0.99
CA ALA A 345 -27.28 9.30 -0.87
C ALA A 345 -27.63 9.01 0.59
N SER A 346 -26.67 9.23 1.50
CA SER A 346 -26.83 9.21 2.94
C SER A 346 -25.73 10.08 3.58
N ALA A 347 -25.63 10.09 4.92
CA ALA A 347 -24.57 10.80 5.63
C ALA A 347 -23.14 10.31 5.28
N THR A 348 -23.00 9.03 4.86
CA THR A 348 -21.70 8.38 4.61
C THR A 348 -21.57 7.82 3.20
N THR A 349 -22.61 7.95 2.36
CA THR A 349 -22.67 7.37 1.02
C THR A 349 -23.00 8.45 0.00
N LYS A 350 -22.29 8.43 -1.13
CA LYS A 350 -22.47 9.31 -2.29
C LYS A 350 -23.15 8.52 -3.41
N ARG A 351 -24.02 9.17 -4.18
CA ARG A 351 -24.52 8.66 -5.48
C ARG A 351 -23.78 9.37 -6.60
N ILE A 352 -23.29 8.62 -7.58
CA ILE A 352 -22.65 9.16 -8.78
C ILE A 352 -23.74 9.70 -9.70
N THR A 353 -23.73 11.00 -9.96
CA THR A 353 -24.64 11.63 -10.93
C THR A 353 -23.99 11.75 -12.30
N GLU A 354 -22.66 11.93 -12.34
CA GLU A 354 -21.88 11.95 -13.58
C GLU A 354 -20.51 11.29 -13.38
N ILE A 355 -20.17 10.29 -14.21
CA ILE A 355 -18.86 9.62 -14.22
C ILE A 355 -17.72 10.48 -14.81
N GLY A 356 -18.05 11.62 -15.44
CA GLY A 356 -17.08 12.53 -16.05
C GLY A 356 -16.37 11.97 -17.29
N ARG A 357 -15.35 12.70 -17.74
CA ARG A 357 -14.60 12.45 -18.98
C ARG A 357 -13.15 12.93 -18.90
N ASP A 358 -12.40 12.73 -19.98
CA ASP A 358 -11.09 13.34 -20.16
C ASP A 358 -11.14 14.89 -20.09
N PRO A 359 -10.06 15.54 -19.65
CA PRO A 359 -8.84 14.94 -19.08
C PRO A 359 -8.99 14.57 -17.60
N TRP A 360 -8.02 13.83 -17.05
CA TRP A 360 -7.86 13.70 -15.59
C TRP A 360 -7.63 15.07 -14.93
N GLN A 361 -8.16 15.23 -13.72
CA GLN A 361 -7.93 16.37 -12.83
C GLN A 361 -7.22 15.88 -11.58
N VAL A 362 -6.27 16.67 -11.09
CA VAL A 362 -5.55 16.44 -9.84
C VAL A 362 -5.93 17.56 -8.88
N LYS A 363 -6.22 17.25 -7.61
CA LYS A 363 -6.45 18.28 -6.60
C LYS A 363 -5.17 19.10 -6.43
N ARG A 364 -5.29 20.44 -6.43
CA ARG A 364 -4.14 21.34 -6.37
C ARG A 364 -3.25 21.01 -5.17
N LEU A 365 -1.95 20.97 -5.42
CA LEU A 365 -0.95 20.67 -4.41
C LEU A 365 -0.63 21.91 -3.57
N SER A 366 -0.32 21.71 -2.30
CA SER A 366 0.03 22.78 -1.38
C SER A 366 0.83 22.21 -0.21
N GLY A 367 1.72 23.04 0.34
CA GLY A 367 2.62 22.65 1.42
C GLY A 367 4.07 23.07 1.16
N SER A 368 4.97 22.61 2.02
CA SER A 368 6.40 22.85 1.89
C SER A 368 7.24 21.64 2.30
N VAL A 369 8.43 21.56 1.71
CA VAL A 369 9.46 20.57 2.06
C VAL A 369 10.77 21.31 2.30
N SER A 370 11.43 21.04 3.42
CA SER A 370 12.73 21.64 3.78
C SER A 370 13.74 20.57 4.13
N PHE A 371 14.91 20.59 3.49
CA PHE A 371 16.03 19.72 3.82
C PHE A 371 16.85 20.29 4.96
N LYS A 372 17.23 19.44 5.93
CA LYS A 372 17.96 19.80 7.16
C LYS A 372 19.48 19.86 6.99
N ARG A 373 20.01 19.41 5.85
CA ARG A 373 21.44 19.43 5.51
C ARG A 373 21.97 20.86 5.32
N ARG A 374 23.25 21.09 5.66
CA ARG A 374 23.90 22.42 5.67
C ARG A 374 24.01 23.06 4.28
N ASP A 375 24.09 22.25 3.24
CA ASP A 375 24.20 22.64 1.84
C ASP A 375 22.83 22.79 1.15
N ALA A 376 21.70 22.65 1.86
CA ALA A 376 20.36 22.73 1.28
C ALA A 376 20.10 24.03 0.47
N ALA A 377 20.69 25.16 0.88
CA ALA A 377 20.59 26.44 0.16
C ALA A 377 21.40 26.48 -1.16
N LYS A 378 22.30 25.52 -1.38
CA LYS A 378 23.11 25.39 -2.60
C LYS A 378 22.50 24.39 -3.59
N LEU A 379 21.67 23.47 -3.10
CA LEU A 379 20.95 22.51 -3.94
C LEU A 379 19.80 23.22 -4.64
N LYS A 380 19.87 23.25 -5.96
CA LYS A 380 18.90 23.89 -6.83
C LYS A 380 17.69 22.98 -7.01
N VAL A 381 16.49 23.56 -6.98
CA VAL A 381 15.24 22.83 -7.16
C VAL A 381 14.62 23.24 -8.50
N THR A 382 14.43 22.26 -9.38
CA THR A 382 13.86 22.44 -10.71
C THR A 382 12.58 21.63 -10.83
N SER A 383 11.48 22.26 -11.22
CA SER A 383 10.25 21.54 -11.52
C SER A 383 10.44 20.64 -12.74
N LEU A 384 9.77 19.48 -12.76
CA LEU A 384 9.72 18.62 -13.94
C LEU A 384 8.28 18.51 -14.46
N ASP A 385 8.14 18.39 -15.77
CA ASP A 385 6.86 18.03 -16.40
C ASP A 385 6.51 16.56 -16.15
N PHE A 386 5.33 16.12 -16.61
CA PHE A 386 4.86 14.75 -16.44
C PHE A 386 5.73 13.69 -17.17
N ALA A 387 6.59 14.11 -18.09
CA ALA A 387 7.55 13.26 -18.79
C ALA A 387 8.96 13.32 -18.16
N GLY A 388 9.13 14.01 -17.04
CA GLY A 388 10.40 14.15 -16.33
C GLY A 388 11.36 15.17 -16.96
N ARG A 389 10.90 16.02 -17.87
CA ARG A 389 11.73 17.06 -18.51
C ARG A 389 11.83 18.26 -17.60
N LYS A 390 13.01 18.88 -17.55
CA LYS A 390 13.28 20.06 -16.72
C LYS A 390 12.45 21.25 -17.19
N GLY A 391 11.72 21.85 -16.25
CA GLY A 391 11.09 23.15 -16.38
C GLY A 391 11.90 24.22 -15.67
N GLU A 392 11.20 25.06 -14.92
CA GLU A 392 11.76 26.23 -14.25
C GLU A 392 12.53 25.89 -12.97
N VAL A 393 13.45 26.77 -12.62
CA VAL A 393 14.09 26.78 -11.31
C VAL A 393 13.14 27.44 -10.32
N VAL A 394 12.71 26.70 -9.31
CA VAL A 394 11.65 27.14 -8.39
C VAL A 394 12.17 27.51 -7.01
N GLY A 395 13.46 27.29 -6.74
CA GLY A 395 14.09 27.64 -5.47
C GLY A 395 15.28 26.77 -5.13
N THR A 396 15.47 26.54 -3.83
CA THR A 396 16.55 25.70 -3.27
C THR A 396 15.98 24.70 -2.28
N ALA A 397 16.72 23.64 -1.95
CA ALA A 397 16.26 22.61 -1.02
C ALA A 397 16.09 23.09 0.42
N LYS A 398 16.56 24.31 0.76
CA LYS A 398 16.35 24.93 2.08
C LYS A 398 14.86 25.06 2.40
N GLU A 399 14.08 25.46 1.41
CA GLU A 399 12.62 25.54 1.52
C GLU A 399 12.01 25.47 0.12
N ILE A 400 11.26 24.39 -0.11
CA ILE A 400 10.57 24.10 -1.36
C ILE A 400 9.10 24.38 -1.13
N ALA A 401 8.60 25.51 -1.62
CA ALA A 401 7.16 25.75 -1.69
C ALA A 401 6.57 24.87 -2.80
N LEU A 402 5.64 23.98 -2.43
CA LEU A 402 4.99 23.10 -3.39
C LEU A 402 4.10 23.93 -4.32
N GLN A 403 4.29 23.73 -5.62
CA GLN A 403 3.54 24.43 -6.65
C GLN A 403 2.23 23.69 -6.91
N PRO A 404 1.10 24.39 -7.17
CA PRO A 404 -0.22 23.76 -7.27
C PRO A 404 -0.39 22.67 -8.33
N THR A 405 0.49 22.63 -9.33
CA THR A 405 0.37 21.75 -10.52
C THR A 405 1.64 20.95 -10.82
N THR A 406 2.61 20.89 -9.91
CA THR A 406 3.92 20.27 -10.15
C THR A 406 4.07 19.02 -9.29
N LEU A 407 4.10 17.85 -9.94
CA LEU A 407 4.19 16.55 -9.26
C LEU A 407 5.64 16.14 -8.96
N TYR A 408 6.60 16.68 -9.70
CA TYR A 408 7.99 16.22 -9.65
C TYR A 408 8.95 17.40 -9.58
N TYR A 409 9.97 17.25 -8.74
CA TYR A 409 11.08 18.18 -8.63
C TYR A 409 12.39 17.41 -8.66
N LEU A 410 13.34 17.91 -9.47
CA LEU A 410 14.72 17.49 -9.40
C LEU A 410 15.48 18.46 -8.49
N ILE A 411 16.23 17.90 -7.55
CA ILE A 411 17.09 18.63 -6.64
C ILE A 411 18.55 18.25 -6.93
N GLU A 412 19.39 19.20 -7.32
CA GLU A 412 20.80 18.97 -7.69
C GLU A 412 21.77 20.11 -7.34
#